data_AF-A0A1Q9TVW3-F1
#
_entry.id   AF-A0A1Q9TVW3-F1
#
_cell.length_a   1.000
_cell.length_b   1.000
_cell.length_c   1.000
_cell.angle_alpha   90.00
_cell.angle_beta   90.00
_cell.angle_gamma   90.00
#
_symmetry.space_group_name_H-M   'P 1'
#
loop_
_entity.id
_entity.type
_entity.pdbx_description
1 polymer ?
#
loop_
_entity_poly.entity_id
_entity_poly.type
_entity_poly.pdbx_seq_one_letter_code
_entity_poly.pdbx_strand_id
1 'polypeptide(L)'
;MVDKPGGGQPGASSGTDRSIGELVSDATDNLSRLVRLEIRLAKLEAKADAARIGRSIGEFLAAGVFLHLVAILLSVTIGLGLMELGLAAWVSFGIVTLFYLVVAAVFALIAIANLRRRQGLARTAVTTSRLVGVLRREIRPPRDGDGAVVAAGEAAPAEK
;
A
#
# COMPACT_ATOMS: atom_id res chain seq x y z
N MET A 1 4.98 22.41 47.76
CA MET A 1 3.98 22.09 48.80
C MET A 1 2.73 21.60 48.09
N VAL A 2 2.57 20.28 47.98
CA VAL A 2 1.29 19.62 47.69
C VAL A 2 1.32 18.36 48.55
N ASP A 3 0.30 18.23 49.39
CA ASP A 3 0.21 17.31 50.52
C ASP A 3 0.00 15.84 50.13
N LYS A 4 0.39 14.97 51.06
CA LYS A 4 -0.07 13.59 51.27
C LYS A 4 -1.18 13.65 52.33
N PRO A 5 -2.35 12.96 52.25
CA PRO A 5 -2.42 11.52 52.54
C PRO A 5 -3.65 10.73 51.99
N GLY A 6 -3.63 9.41 52.24
CA GLY A 6 -4.77 8.49 52.11
C GLY A 6 -4.67 7.62 50.86
N GLY A 7 -4.63 6.29 50.93
CA GLY A 7 -5.14 5.39 51.96
C GLY A 7 -5.87 4.29 51.19
N GLY A 8 -5.25 3.11 51.09
CA GLY A 8 -5.81 2.00 50.33
C GLY A 8 -4.74 1.02 49.90
N GLN A 9 -4.17 0.29 50.87
CA GLN A 9 -3.83 -1.10 50.59
C GLN A 9 -5.09 -1.92 50.83
N PRO A 10 -5.64 -2.57 49.79
CA PRO A 10 -6.34 -3.83 49.96
C PRO A 10 -5.62 -4.89 49.12
N GLY A 11 -5.03 -5.87 49.80
CA GLY A 11 -4.51 -7.06 49.12
C GLY A 11 -3.25 -7.67 49.69
N ALA A 12 -3.11 -7.76 51.02
CA ALA A 12 -2.44 -8.92 51.59
C ALA A 12 -3.34 -10.13 51.36
N SER A 13 -3.32 -10.73 50.18
CA SER A 13 -3.73 -12.13 50.05
C SER A 13 -2.54 -12.97 50.47
N SER A 14 -2.62 -13.41 51.72
CA SER A 14 -2.01 -14.62 52.25
C SER A 14 -1.68 -15.64 51.17
N GLY A 15 -0.42 -16.10 51.15
CA GLY A 15 0.02 -17.17 50.28
C GLY A 15 -0.86 -18.40 50.44
N THR A 16 -1.59 -18.74 49.39
CA THR A 16 -2.07 -20.09 49.07
C THR A 16 -2.27 -20.09 47.55
N ASP A 17 -1.28 -20.63 46.83
CA ASP A 17 -1.29 -21.04 45.43
C ASP A 17 -2.29 -20.32 44.50
N ARG A 18 -1.89 -19.15 43.98
CA ARG A 18 -2.51 -18.64 42.75
C ARG A 18 -2.47 -19.76 41.73
N SER A 19 -3.64 -20.21 41.29
CA SER A 19 -3.70 -21.35 40.39
C SER A 19 -2.93 -21.03 39.11
N ILE A 20 -2.22 -22.02 38.56
CA ILE A 20 -1.50 -21.88 37.28
C ILE A 20 -2.44 -21.32 36.19
N GLY A 21 -3.74 -21.64 36.26
CA GLY A 21 -4.76 -21.10 35.35
C GLY A 21 -4.97 -19.59 35.46
N GLU A 22 -4.91 -19.03 36.67
CA GLU A 22 -5.04 -17.58 36.90
C GLU A 22 -3.82 -16.81 36.36
N LEU A 23 -2.61 -17.36 36.57
CA LEU A 23 -1.37 -16.77 36.04
C LEU A 23 -1.31 -16.82 34.51
N VAL A 24 -1.76 -17.92 33.90
CA VAL A 24 -1.85 -18.07 32.45
C VAL A 24 -2.90 -17.11 31.86
N SER A 25 -4.05 -16.95 32.54
CA SER A 25 -5.08 -15.98 32.15
C SER A 25 -4.53 -14.55 32.14
N ASP A 26 -3.87 -14.12 33.22
CA ASP A 26 -3.26 -12.79 33.33
C ASP A 26 -2.17 -12.56 32.28
N ALA A 27 -1.33 -13.56 32.02
CA ALA A 27 -0.29 -13.47 30.99
C ALA A 27 -0.89 -13.35 29.58
N THR A 28 -1.96 -14.08 29.30
CA THR A 28 -2.68 -14.04 28.01
C THR A 28 -3.37 -12.69 27.81
N ASP A 29 -3.95 -12.12 28.87
CA ASP A 29 -4.55 -10.79 28.85
C ASP A 29 -3.49 -9.70 28.65
N ASN A 30 -2.32 -9.82 29.26
CA ASN A 30 -1.21 -8.89 29.06
C ASN A 30 -0.66 -8.95 27.63
N LEU A 31 -0.51 -10.15 27.07
CA LEU A 31 -0.11 -10.32 25.67
C LEU A 31 -1.16 -9.73 24.73
N SER A 32 -2.45 -9.97 24.99
CA SER A 32 -3.55 -9.40 24.22
C SER A 32 -3.56 -7.86 24.27
N ARG A 33 -3.19 -7.27 25.42
CA ARG A 33 -3.01 -5.82 25.56
C ARG A 33 -1.83 -5.31 24.72
N LEU A 34 -0.68 -5.97 24.76
CA LEU A 34 0.50 -5.60 23.97
C LEU A 34 0.22 -5.63 22.47
N VAL A 35 -0.36 -6.73 21.97
CA VAL A 35 -0.70 -6.86 20.54
C VAL A 35 -1.65 -5.75 20.10
N ARG A 36 -2.64 -5.41 20.92
CA ARG A 36 -3.61 -4.35 20.60
C ARG A 36 -2.96 -2.96 20.62
N LEU A 37 -1.98 -2.73 21.49
CA LEU A 37 -1.18 -1.50 21.52
C LEU A 37 -0.28 -1.39 20.29
N GLU A 38 0.40 -2.47 19.91
CA GLU A 38 1.26 -2.49 18.73
C GLU A 38 0.47 -2.23 17.45
N ILE A 39 -0.72 -2.84 17.32
CA ILE A 39 -1.63 -2.54 16.21
C ILE A 39 -2.08 -1.08 16.23
N ARG A 40 -2.33 -0.50 17.42
CA ARG A 40 -2.70 0.91 17.54
C ARG A 40 -1.54 1.82 17.13
N LEU A 41 -0.31 1.49 17.53
CA LEU A 41 0.89 2.22 17.16
C LEU A 41 1.13 2.15 15.64
N ALA A 42 1.13 0.94 15.07
CA ALA A 42 1.30 0.72 13.63
C ALA A 42 0.24 1.48 12.82
N LYS A 43 -1.01 1.55 13.30
CA LYS A 43 -2.06 2.37 12.66
C LYS A 43 -1.77 3.87 12.72
N LEU A 44 -1.23 4.36 13.84
CA LEU A 44 -0.86 5.77 13.98
C LEU A 44 0.32 6.12 13.06
N GLU A 45 1.33 5.27 13.02
CA GLU A 45 2.49 5.43 12.15
C GLU A 45 2.08 5.37 10.68
N ALA A 46 1.29 4.37 10.28
CA ALA A 46 0.74 4.29 8.92
C ALA A 46 -0.07 5.53 8.53
N LYS A 47 -0.85 6.12 9.46
CA LYS A 47 -1.58 7.37 9.21
C LYS A 47 -0.63 8.57 9.07
N ALA A 48 0.39 8.66 9.91
CA ALA A 48 1.40 9.71 9.84
C ALA A 48 2.20 9.64 8.53
N ASP A 49 2.58 8.43 8.11
CA ASP A 49 3.23 8.16 6.83
C ASP A 49 2.32 8.53 5.65
N ALA A 50 1.06 8.12 5.68
CA ALA A 50 0.09 8.49 4.65
C ALA A 50 -0.08 10.02 4.54
N ALA A 51 -0.14 10.73 5.67
CA ALA A 51 -0.22 12.19 5.69
C ALA A 51 1.05 12.85 5.14
N ARG A 52 2.23 12.34 5.51
CA ARG A 52 3.53 12.83 5.01
C ARG A 52 3.66 12.62 3.51
N ILE A 53 3.33 11.43 3.02
CA ILE A 53 3.30 11.12 1.59
C ILE A 53 2.31 12.03 0.88
N GLY A 54 1.09 12.19 1.41
CA GLY A 54 0.07 13.08 0.85
C GLY A 54 0.55 14.53 0.72
N ARG A 55 1.20 15.08 1.76
CA ARG A 55 1.78 16.43 1.72
C ARG A 55 2.87 16.53 0.66
N SER A 56 3.78 15.56 0.60
CA SER A 56 4.86 15.56 -0.40
C SER A 56 4.35 15.50 -1.83
N ILE A 57 3.26 14.74 -2.09
CA ILE A 57 2.61 14.70 -3.40
C ILE A 57 2.01 16.07 -3.73
N GLY A 58 1.36 16.74 -2.77
CA GLY A 58 0.82 18.08 -2.97
C GLY A 58 1.92 19.10 -3.31
N GLU A 59 3.03 19.08 -2.59
CA GLU A 59 4.19 19.95 -2.83
C GLU A 59 4.83 19.67 -4.21
N PHE A 60 4.97 18.40 -4.59
CA PHE A 60 5.47 18.00 -5.91
C PHE A 60 4.56 18.44 -7.05
N LEU A 61 3.24 18.31 -6.89
CA LEU A 61 2.28 18.76 -7.90
C LEU A 61 2.34 20.28 -8.07
N ALA A 62 2.37 21.03 -6.96
CA ALA A 62 2.50 22.48 -6.99
C ALA A 62 3.81 22.90 -7.68
N ALA A 63 4.94 22.33 -7.27
CA ALA A 63 6.24 22.59 -7.88
C ALA A 63 6.24 22.22 -9.37
N GLY A 64 5.62 21.11 -9.75
CA GLY A 64 5.47 20.68 -11.15
C GLY A 64 4.71 21.69 -12.00
N VAL A 65 3.61 22.26 -11.50
CA VAL A 65 2.83 23.29 -12.19
C VAL A 65 3.67 24.57 -12.39
N PHE A 66 4.34 25.04 -11.34
CA PHE A 66 5.19 26.23 -11.45
C PHE A 66 6.37 26.00 -12.41
N LEU A 67 7.02 24.84 -12.33
CA LEU A 67 8.12 24.49 -13.23
C LEU A 67 7.64 24.39 -14.68
N HIS A 68 6.44 23.89 -14.92
CA HIS A 68 5.84 23.86 -16.25
C HIS A 68 5.60 25.27 -16.80
N LEU A 69 5.07 26.19 -15.99
CA LEU A 69 4.89 27.58 -16.37
C LEU A 69 6.24 28.25 -16.70
N VAL A 70 7.24 28.06 -15.83
CA VAL A 70 8.61 28.55 -16.06
C VAL A 70 9.19 27.98 -17.35
N ALA A 71 8.99 26.69 -17.63
CA ALA A 71 9.44 26.09 -18.88
C ALA A 71 8.80 26.74 -20.11
N ILE A 72 7.51 27.10 -20.07
CA ILE A 72 6.85 27.83 -21.17
C ILE A 72 7.49 29.21 -21.37
N LEU A 73 7.67 29.98 -20.30
CA LEU A 73 8.32 31.30 -20.35
C LEU A 73 9.75 31.19 -20.89
N LEU A 74 10.53 30.23 -20.37
CA LEU A 74 11.89 29.95 -20.81
C LEU A 74 11.93 29.56 -22.29
N SER A 75 10.95 28.80 -22.77
CA SER A 75 10.86 28.42 -24.19
C SER A 75 10.73 29.63 -25.10
N VAL A 76 9.91 30.61 -24.70
CA VAL A 76 9.76 31.88 -25.42
C VAL A 76 11.05 32.69 -25.35
N THR A 77 11.66 32.82 -24.17
CA THR A 77 12.93 33.54 -23.99
C THR A 77 14.04 32.96 -24.88
N ILE A 78 14.21 31.63 -24.88
CA ILE A 78 15.21 30.96 -25.72
C ILE A 78 14.85 31.12 -27.20
N GLY A 79 13.59 30.90 -27.59
CA GLY A 79 13.14 31.04 -28.97
C GLY A 79 13.43 32.43 -29.54
N LEU A 80 13.10 33.49 -28.80
CA LEU A 80 13.40 34.87 -29.17
C LEU A 80 14.92 35.13 -29.20
N GLY A 81 15.67 34.66 -28.20
CA GLY A 81 17.12 34.78 -28.19
C GLY A 81 17.81 34.09 -29.38
N LEU A 82 17.26 32.96 -29.85
CA LEU A 82 17.74 32.28 -31.05
C LEU A 82 17.42 33.05 -32.33
N MET A 83 16.30 33.78 -32.37
CA MET A 83 15.96 34.64 -33.51
C MET A 83 16.97 35.78 -33.67
N GLU A 84 17.49 36.34 -32.58
CA GLU A 84 18.55 37.37 -32.61
C GLU A 84 19.87 36.87 -33.22
N LEU A 85 20.07 35.56 -33.32
CA LEU A 85 21.21 34.95 -34.03
C LEU A 85 20.98 34.87 -35.57
N GLY A 86 19.88 35.43 -36.07
CA GLY A 86 19.50 35.42 -37.49
C GLY A 86 18.72 34.18 -37.93
N LEU A 87 18.29 33.33 -36.99
CA LEU A 87 17.46 32.16 -37.32
C LEU A 87 16.02 32.59 -37.61
N ALA A 88 15.40 31.94 -38.61
CA ALA A 88 13.96 32.07 -38.84
C ALA A 88 13.17 31.56 -37.63
N ALA A 89 12.06 32.22 -37.30
CA ALA A 89 11.26 31.92 -36.11
C ALA A 89 10.93 30.42 -35.95
N TRP A 90 10.52 29.76 -37.03
CA TRP A 90 10.17 28.34 -37.00
C TRP A 90 11.36 27.43 -36.65
N VAL A 91 12.58 27.80 -37.05
CA VAL A 91 13.81 27.05 -36.72
C VAL A 91 14.16 27.25 -35.25
N SER A 92 14.09 28.49 -34.75
CA SER A 92 14.39 28.82 -33.35
C SER A 92 13.50 28.05 -32.38
N PHE A 93 12.18 28.09 -32.59
CA PHE A 93 11.25 27.32 -31.77
C PHE A 93 11.35 25.81 -32.02
N GLY A 94 11.67 25.39 -33.26
CA GLY A 94 11.92 23.99 -33.59
C GLY A 94 13.09 23.38 -32.81
N ILE A 95 14.17 24.13 -32.59
CA ILE A 95 15.31 23.70 -31.75
C ILE A 95 14.87 23.51 -30.30
N VAL A 96 14.10 24.45 -29.76
CA VAL A 96 13.56 24.36 -28.40
C VAL A 96 12.64 23.15 -28.25
N THR A 97 11.76 22.89 -29.24
CA THR A 97 10.92 21.69 -29.26
C THR A 97 11.76 20.41 -29.29
N LEU A 98 12.78 20.34 -30.14
CA LEU A 98 13.66 19.18 -30.24
C LEU A 98 14.37 18.92 -28.90
N PHE A 99 14.85 19.96 -28.22
CA PHE A 99 15.43 19.85 -26.89
C PHE A 99 14.46 19.18 -25.90
N TYR A 100 13.21 19.62 -25.82
CA TYR A 100 12.22 19.00 -24.94
C TYR A 100 11.88 17.56 -25.34
N LEU A 101 11.86 17.22 -26.63
CA LEU A 101 11.67 15.84 -27.08
C LEU A 101 12.81 14.94 -26.60
N VAL A 102 14.06 15.40 -26.66
CA VAL A 102 15.21 14.65 -26.14
C VAL A 102 15.10 14.45 -24.62
N VAL A 103 14.77 15.50 -23.87
CA VAL A 103 14.55 15.41 -22.42
C VAL A 103 13.42 14.43 -22.09
N ALA A 104 12.30 14.50 -22.80
CA ALA A 104 11.17 13.59 -22.63
C ALA A 104 11.56 12.14 -22.94
N ALA A 105 12.32 11.90 -24.00
CA ALA A 105 12.81 10.57 -24.35
C ALA A 105 13.71 9.99 -23.24
N VAL A 106 14.62 10.79 -22.68
CA VAL A 106 15.48 10.36 -21.56
C VAL A 106 14.64 9.97 -20.35
N PHE A 107 13.65 10.78 -19.95
CA PHE A 107 12.77 10.45 -18.84
C PHE A 107 11.94 9.18 -19.11
N ALA A 108 11.43 9.00 -20.33
CA ALA A 108 10.70 7.81 -20.71
C ALA A 108 11.58 6.56 -20.61
N LEU A 109 12.84 6.62 -21.07
CA LEU A 109 13.80 5.53 -20.96
C LEU A 109 14.12 5.18 -19.50
N ILE A 110 14.34 6.18 -18.66
CA ILE A 110 14.57 5.98 -17.21
C ILE A 110 13.34 5.33 -16.56
N ALA A 111 12.13 5.82 -16.88
CA ALA A 111 10.89 5.27 -16.35
C ALA A 111 10.71 3.79 -16.75
N ILE A 112 10.94 3.46 -18.02
CA ILE A 112 10.89 2.09 -18.53
C ILE A 112 11.95 1.23 -17.84
N ALA A 113 13.19 1.71 -17.70
CA ALA A 113 14.27 0.98 -17.03
C ALA A 113 13.91 0.67 -15.56
N ASN A 114 13.35 1.65 -14.85
CA ASN A 114 12.90 1.49 -13.46
C ASN A 114 11.73 0.52 -13.35
N LEU A 115 10.76 0.58 -14.26
CA LEU A 115 9.62 -0.34 -14.27
C LEU A 115 10.09 -1.77 -14.52
N ARG A 116 11.00 -1.98 -15.48
CA ARG A 116 11.58 -3.31 -15.77
C ARG A 116 12.34 -3.88 -14.58
N ARG A 117 13.06 -3.04 -13.80
CA ARG A 117 13.71 -3.48 -12.56
C ARG A 117 12.69 -3.90 -11.49
N ARG A 118 11.57 -3.18 -11.36
CA ARG A 118 10.52 -3.47 -10.37
C ARG A 118 9.58 -4.63 -10.76
N GLN A 119 9.51 -5.01 -12.04
CA GLN A 119 8.73 -6.17 -12.51
C GLN A 119 9.14 -7.51 -11.87
N GLY A 120 10.35 -7.62 -11.30
CA GLY A 120 10.73 -8.76 -10.46
C GLY A 120 9.79 -8.98 -9.26
N LEU A 121 9.28 -7.90 -8.65
CA LEU A 121 8.31 -7.95 -7.54
C LEU A 121 6.89 -8.26 -8.02
N ALA A 122 6.53 -7.84 -9.24
CA ALA A 122 5.22 -8.12 -9.83
C ALA A 122 5.01 -9.64 -10.07
N ARG A 123 6.08 -10.39 -10.41
CA ARG A 123 6.01 -11.86 -10.48
C ARG A 123 5.68 -12.48 -9.13
N THR A 124 6.24 -11.97 -8.05
CA THR A 124 5.95 -12.43 -6.68
C THR A 124 4.50 -12.14 -6.27
N ALA A 125 3.97 -10.96 -6.62
CA ALA A 125 2.57 -10.63 -6.38
C ALA A 125 1.59 -11.60 -7.10
N VAL A 126 1.94 -12.05 -8.31
CA VAL A 126 1.15 -13.04 -9.07
C VAL A 126 1.24 -14.45 -8.43
N THR A 127 2.39 -14.82 -7.85
CA THR A 127 2.52 -16.10 -7.14
C THR A 127 1.71 -16.10 -5.83
N THR A 128 1.77 -15.01 -5.06
CA THR A 128 0.99 -14.86 -3.81
C THR A 128 -0.51 -14.87 -4.07
N SER A 129 -0.98 -14.22 -5.14
CA SER A 129 -2.41 -14.24 -5.50
C SER A 129 -2.88 -15.63 -5.95
N ARG A 130 -2.01 -16.41 -6.62
CA ARG A 130 -2.29 -17.83 -6.94
C ARG A 130 -2.40 -18.68 -5.68
N LEU A 131 -1.50 -18.50 -4.71
CA LEU A 131 -1.54 -19.18 -3.42
C LEU A 131 -2.83 -18.86 -2.64
N VAL A 132 -3.21 -17.59 -2.56
CA VAL A 132 -4.47 -17.15 -1.93
C VAL A 132 -5.69 -17.70 -2.68
N GLY A 133 -5.63 -17.79 -4.01
CA GLY A 133 -6.70 -18.37 -4.83
C GLY A 133 -6.94 -19.86 -4.55
N VAL A 134 -5.87 -20.64 -4.34
CA VAL A 134 -5.96 -22.06 -3.95
C VAL A 134 -6.53 -22.20 -2.55
N LEU A 135 -6.03 -21.42 -1.58
CA LEU A 135 -6.52 -21.46 -0.20
C LEU A 135 -8.00 -21.06 -0.11
N ARG A 136 -8.43 -20.07 -0.89
CA ARG A 136 -9.83 -19.63 -1.00
C ARG A 136 -10.75 -20.70 -1.59
N ARG A 137 -10.22 -21.58 -2.46
CA ARG A 137 -10.98 -22.67 -3.09
C ARG A 137 -11.25 -23.80 -2.09
N GLU A 138 -10.26 -24.13 -1.26
CA GLU A 138 -10.34 -25.16 -0.22
C GLU A 138 -11.27 -24.78 0.95
N ILE A 139 -11.41 -23.49 1.24
CA ILE A 139 -12.26 -22.97 2.34
C ILE A 139 -13.74 -22.83 1.92
N ARG A 140 -14.12 -23.19 0.68
CA ARG A 140 -15.53 -23.17 0.28
C ARG A 140 -16.24 -24.41 0.86
N PRO A 141 -17.15 -24.27 1.83
CA PRO A 141 -17.86 -25.42 2.37
C PRO A 141 -18.70 -26.06 1.25
N PRO A 142 -18.81 -27.40 1.20
CA PRO A 142 -19.68 -28.09 0.27
C PRO A 142 -21.09 -27.52 0.41
N ARG A 143 -21.71 -27.11 -0.69
CA ARG A 143 -23.16 -26.92 -0.68
C ARG A 143 -23.76 -28.31 -0.59
N ASP A 144 -24.37 -28.58 0.55
CA ASP A 144 -25.47 -29.50 0.77
C ASP A 144 -26.44 -29.44 -0.44
N GLY A 145 -26.20 -30.32 -1.40
CA GLY A 145 -26.93 -30.39 -2.67
C GLY A 145 -26.44 -31.49 -3.62
N ASP A 146 -25.15 -31.84 -3.61
CA ASP A 146 -24.61 -32.89 -4.49
C ASP A 146 -24.95 -34.33 -4.06
N GLY A 147 -25.57 -34.50 -2.90
CA GLY A 147 -26.14 -35.80 -2.47
C GLY A 147 -27.40 -36.21 -3.26
N ALA A 148 -28.01 -35.32 -4.04
CA ALA A 148 -29.26 -35.60 -4.75
C ALA A 148 -29.05 -36.17 -6.17
N VAL A 149 -27.85 -36.04 -6.76
CA VAL A 149 -27.59 -36.48 -8.15
C VAL A 149 -26.96 -37.87 -8.26
N VAL A 150 -26.37 -38.40 -7.18
CA VAL A 150 -25.81 -39.77 -7.17
C VAL A 150 -26.90 -40.83 -6.92
N ALA A 151 -28.06 -40.45 -6.35
CA ALA A 151 -29.18 -41.35 -6.11
C ALA A 151 -30.05 -41.65 -7.36
N ALA A 152 -29.83 -40.96 -8.49
CA ALA A 152 -30.63 -41.13 -9.71
C ALA A 152 -30.08 -42.18 -10.69
N GLY A 153 -28.98 -42.87 -10.35
CA GLY A 153 -28.29 -43.81 -11.24
C GLY A 153 -28.59 -45.31 -11.00
N GLU A 154 -29.34 -45.67 -9.97
CA GLU A 154 -29.50 -47.07 -9.55
C GLU A 154 -30.98 -47.46 -9.39
N ALA A 155 -31.71 -47.52 -10.49
CA ALA A 155 -32.98 -48.28 -10.61
C ALA A 155 -33.40 -48.46 -12.08
N ALA A 156 -32.82 -49.44 -12.75
CA ALA A 156 -33.57 -50.29 -13.69
C ALA A 156 -33.87 -51.62 -12.95
N PRO A 157 -34.83 -52.50 -13.32
CA PRO A 157 -35.65 -52.57 -14.54
C PRO A 157 -37.15 -52.91 -14.27
N ALA A 158 -38.00 -53.03 -15.32
CA ALA A 158 -39.04 -54.07 -15.47
C ALA A 158 -40.05 -53.78 -16.62
N GLU A 159 -39.85 -54.48 -17.73
CA GLU A 159 -40.81 -55.33 -18.46
C GLU A 159 -42.33 -55.18 -18.18
N LYS A 160 -43.08 -54.63 -19.15
CA LYS A 160 -44.13 -55.32 -19.93
C LYS A 160 -44.63 -54.45 -21.08
#